data_AF-A0A1G7CAW7-F1
#
_entry.id   AF-A0A1G7CAW7-F1
#
_cell.length_a   1.000
_cell.length_b   1.000
_cell.length_c   1.000
_cell.angle_alpha   90.00
_cell.angle_beta   90.00
_cell.angle_gamma   90.00
#
_symmetry.space_group_name_H-M   'P 1'
#
loop_
_entity.id
_entity.type
_entity.pdbx_description
1 polymer ?
#
loop_
_entity_poly.entity_id
_entity_poly.type
_entity_poly.pdbx_seq_one_letter_code
_entity_poly.pdbx_strand_id
1 'polypeptide(L)' 'MITKKELLEGLELLYTGKAFVGFQEENPFVTFLRFDKKNWSKIWVKYGGRAIVTKLKDVRLKSEGNLAV' A
#
# COMPACT_ATOMS: atom_id res chain seq x y z
N MET A 1 4.51 1.83 12.00
CA MET A 1 5.07 0.67 11.24
C MET A 1 3.94 -0.32 11.07
N ILE A 2 3.47 -0.52 9.84
CA ILE A 2 2.28 -1.34 9.56
C ILE A 2 2.54 -2.79 10.00
N THR A 3 1.66 -3.32 10.85
CA THR A 3 1.65 -4.72 11.24
C THR A 3 0.71 -5.52 10.34
N LYS A 4 0.96 -6.83 10.21
CA LYS A 4 0.13 -7.71 9.35
C LYS A 4 -1.35 -7.73 9.74
N LYS A 5 -1.67 -7.48 11.01
CA LYS A 5 -3.05 -7.48 11.52
C LYS A 5 -3.85 -6.27 11.04
N GLU A 6 -3.17 -5.20 10.65
CA GLU A 6 -3.79 -3.96 10.18
C GLU A 6 -4.06 -4.01 8.66
N LEU A 7 -3.44 -4.93 7.93
CA LEU A 7 -3.62 -5.07 6.48
C LEU A 7 -4.75 -6.05 6.13
N LEU A 8 -5.93 -5.51 5.90
CA LEU A 8 -7.10 -6.22 5.41
C LEU A 8 -7.29 -5.98 3.91
N GLU A 9 -7.69 -7.01 3.16
CA GLU A 9 -8.01 -6.87 1.74
C GLU A 9 -9.03 -5.75 1.52
N GLY A 10 -8.78 -4.87 0.55
CA GLY A 10 -9.59 -3.68 0.29
C GLY A 10 -9.15 -2.43 1.05
N LEU A 11 -8.19 -2.52 1.98
CA LEU A 11 -7.69 -1.36 2.71
C LEU A 11 -6.94 -0.40 1.80
N GLU A 12 -7.26 0.89 1.87
CA GLU A 12 -6.53 1.94 1.17
C GLU A 12 -5.25 2.34 1.92
N LEU A 13 -4.16 2.41 1.19
CA LEU A 13 -2.82 2.73 1.67
C LEU A 13 -2.26 3.93 0.91
N LEU A 14 -1.45 4.72 1.58
CA LEU A 14 -0.64 5.77 0.95
C LEU A 14 0.64 5.14 0.40
N TYR A 15 0.89 5.27 -0.89
CA TYR A 15 2.15 4.86 -1.50
C TYR A 15 3.24 5.91 -1.26
N THR A 16 4.36 5.49 -0.67
CA THR A 16 5.52 6.35 -0.38
C THR A 16 6.81 5.82 -1.01
N GLY A 17 6.70 4.80 -1.85
CA GLY A 17 7.83 4.16 -2.52
C GLY A 17 8.31 4.90 -3.76
N LYS A 18 9.18 4.23 -4.51
CA LYS A 18 9.65 4.73 -5.80
C LYS A 18 8.56 4.52 -6.86
N ALA A 19 8.03 5.61 -7.41
CA ALA A 19 7.00 5.60 -8.44
C ALA A 19 7.26 4.55 -9.53
N PHE A 20 6.24 3.73 -9.83
CA PHE A 20 6.26 2.78 -10.94
C PHE A 20 5.59 3.40 -12.19
N VAL A 21 5.70 2.73 -13.34
CA VAL A 21 5.14 3.22 -14.61
C VAL A 21 3.64 3.46 -14.50
N GLY A 22 3.21 4.71 -14.74
CA GLY A 22 1.80 5.13 -14.64
C GLY A 22 1.35 5.57 -13.25
N PHE A 23 2.27 5.69 -12.28
CA PHE A 23 1.99 6.31 -10.99
C PHE A 23 1.72 7.82 -11.15
N GLN A 24 0.67 8.32 -10.50
CA GLN A 24 0.30 9.74 -10.45
C GLN A 24 0.46 10.24 -9.01
N GLU A 25 1.28 11.27 -8.82
CA GLU A 25 1.61 11.79 -7.50
C GLU A 25 0.41 12.48 -6.83
N GLU A 26 -0.52 13.02 -7.62
CA GLU A 26 -1.76 13.65 -7.16
C GLU A 26 -2.74 12.63 -6.58
N ASN A 27 -2.60 11.35 -6.94
CA ASN A 27 -3.39 10.25 -6.40
C ASN A 27 -2.45 9.11 -5.97
N PRO A 28 -1.78 9.23 -4.82
CA PRO A 28 -0.80 8.25 -4.35
C PRO A 28 -1.45 7.06 -3.62
N PHE A 29 -2.79 6.91 -3.71
CA PHE A 29 -3.52 5.89 -2.96
C PHE A 29 -3.60 4.57 -3.71
N VAL A 30 -3.29 3.48 -3.00
CA VAL A 30 -3.34 2.11 -3.53
C VAL A 30 -4.21 1.24 -2.63
N THR A 31 -4.90 0.27 -3.20
CA THR A 31 -5.71 -0.68 -2.42
C THR A 31 -4.92 -1.94 -2.12
N PHE A 32 -4.76 -2.31 -0.86
CA PHE A 32 -4.16 -3.59 -0.47
C PHE A 32 -5.01 -4.76 -0.97
N LEU A 33 -4.36 -5.73 -1.62
CA LEU A 33 -4.99 -6.97 -2.05
C LEU A 33 -4.59 -8.12 -1.14
N ARG A 34 -3.29 -8.40 -1.05
CA ARG A 34 -2.77 -9.54 -0.29
C ARG A 34 -1.27 -9.46 -0.09
N PHE A 35 -0.74 -10.25 0.83
CA PHE A 35 0.70 -10.54 0.89
C PHE A 35 1.14 -11.37 -0.31
N ASP A 36 2.38 -11.14 -0.74
CA ASP A 36 3.01 -12.05 -1.69
C ASP A 36 3.33 -13.38 -1.01
N LYS A 37 2.85 -14.49 -1.60
CA LYS A 37 2.99 -15.84 -1.03
C LYS A 37 4.45 -16.28 -0.91
N LYS A 38 5.35 -15.73 -1.73
CA LYS A 38 6.78 -16.11 -1.75
C LYS A 38 7.62 -15.20 -0.86
N ASN A 39 7.17 -13.96 -0.61
CA ASN A 39 7.92 -13.01 0.19
C ASN A 39 6.99 -12.08 0.99
N TRP A 40 6.91 -12.31 2.30
CA TRP A 40 6.04 -11.57 3.22
C TRP A 40 6.43 -10.08 3.40
N SER A 41 7.59 -9.65 2.90
CA SER A 41 7.95 -8.23 2.82
C SER A 41 7.37 -7.52 1.60
N LYS A 42 6.79 -8.27 0.67
CA LYS A 42 6.10 -7.78 -0.51
C LYS A 42 4.60 -7.95 -0.39
N ILE A 43 3.88 -7.01 -0.97
CA ILE A 43 2.43 -6.98 -1.01
C ILE A 43 1.97 -6.71 -2.43
N TRP A 44 0.80 -7.24 -2.75
CA TRP A 44 0.06 -6.93 -3.96
C TRP A 44 -0.90 -5.79 -3.63
N VAL A 45 -0.88 -4.75 -4.45
CA VAL A 45 -1.78 -3.60 -4.35
C VAL A 45 -2.48 -3.37 -5.69
N LYS A 46 -3.66 -2.76 -5.67
CA LYS A 46 -4.38 -2.30 -6.86
C LYS A 46 -4.20 -0.79 -7.01
N TYR A 47 -3.81 -0.36 -8.20
CA TYR A 47 -3.67 1.05 -8.57
C TYR A 47 -4.17 1.28 -9.99
N GLY A 48 -5.08 2.24 -10.20
CA GLY A 48 -5.64 2.51 -11.54
C GLY A 48 -6.21 1.27 -12.24
N GLY A 49 -6.80 0.34 -11.47
CA GLY A 49 -7.33 -0.93 -12.00
C GLY A 49 -6.31 -2.05 -12.21
N ARG A 50 -5.01 -1.80 -12.04
CA ARG A 50 -3.93 -2.79 -12.24
C ARG A 50 -3.40 -3.32 -10.91
N ALA A 51 -3.06 -4.60 -10.86
CA ALA A 51 -2.39 -5.20 -9.71
C ALA A 51 -0.87 -5.07 -9.84
N ILE A 52 -0.22 -4.59 -8.77
CA ILE A 52 1.19 -4.22 -8.74
C ILE A 52 1.82 -4.81 -7.49
N VAL A 53 3.06 -5.29 -7.61
CA VAL A 53 3.85 -5.75 -6.47
C VAL A 53 4.69 -4.60 -5.94
N THR A 54 4.58 -4.33 -4.65
CA THR A 54 5.44 -3.38 -3.94
C THR A 54 5.95 -3.96 -2.63
N LYS A 55 6.82 -3.24 -1.92
CA LYS A 55 7.29 -3.62 -0.59
C LYS A 55 6.39 -3.01 0.47
N LEU A 56 6.25 -3.71 1.59
CA LEU A 56 5.49 -3.22 2.75
C LEU A 56 6.01 -1.88 3.28
N LYS A 57 7.33 -1.64 3.19
CA LYS A 57 7.96 -0.37 3.60
C LYS A 57 7.66 0.82 2.70
N ASP A 58 7.13 0.55 1.49
CA ASP A 58 6.86 1.56 0.47
C ASP A 58 5.39 2.03 0.54
N VAL A 59 4.66 1.66 1.60
CA VAL A 59 3.28 2.06 1.87
C VAL A 59 3.10 2.46 3.33
N ARG A 60 2.11 3.31 3.59
CA ARG A 60 1.67 3.76 4.93
C ARG A 60 0.16 3.62 5.08
N LEU A 61 -0.33 3.46 6.30
CA LEU A 61 -1.76 3.55 6.56
C LEU A 61 -2.22 4.98 6.29
N LYS A 62 -3.36 5.14 5.62
CA LYS A 62 -3.97 6.46 5.39
C LYS A 62 -4.23 7.22 6.71
N SER A 63 -4.47 6.48 7.80
CA SER A 63 -4.77 7.00 9.13
C SER A 63 -3.55 7.34 10.01
N GLU A 64 -2.31 7.05 9.60
CA GLU A 64 -1.09 7.45 10.37
C GLU A 64 -0.81 8.98 10.31
N GLY A 65 -1.80 9.79 9.89
CA GLY A 65 -1.80 11.26 9.93
C GLY A 65 -2.79 11.89 10.91
N ASN A 66 -3.52 11.11 11.71
CA ASN A 66 -4.36 11.63 12.79
C ASN A 66 -4.44 10.62 13.95
N LEU A 67 -3.37 10.57 14.75
CA LEU A 67 -3.59 10.52 16.19
C LEU A 67 -3.87 11.96 16.61
N ALA A 68 -5.15 12.28 16.67
CA ALA A 68 -5.66 13.55 17.16
C ALA A 68 -5.61 13.61 18.70
N VAL A 69 -5.64 14.85 19.19
CA VAL A 69 -6.01 15.32 20.56
C VAL A 69 -4.92 15.25 21.63
#